data_AF-A0A4Q3SC60-F1
#
_entry.id   AF-A0A4Q3SC60-F1
#
_cell.length_a   1.000
_cell.length_b   1.000
_cell.length_c   1.000
_cell.angle_alpha   90.00
_cell.angle_beta   90.00
_cell.angle_gamma   90.00
#
_symmetry.space_group_name_H-M   'P 1'
#
loop_
_entity.id
_entity.type
_entity.pdbx_description
1 polymer ?
#
loop_
_entity_poly.entity_id
_entity_poly.type
_entity_poly.pdbx_seq_one_letter_code
_entity_poly.pdbx_strand_id
1 'polypeptide(L)'
;MKKSIALLTSFLISSNFYTAIAQPTGKVYQEKTTRSSILNRNVSYTVYVPADYETSERSYPVVYLLHGYTDDNTAWLQFGEINRYADKAIADGTIPPMIIVMP
;
A
#
# COMPACT_ATOMS: atom_id res chain seq x y z
N MET A 1 -66.91 14.77 -20.16
CA MET A 1 -66.57 15.52 -18.92
C MET A 1 -66.06 14.54 -17.88
N LYS A 2 -64.92 14.87 -17.21
CA LYS A 2 -64.29 14.19 -16.04
C LYS A 2 -63.52 12.89 -16.40
N LYS A 3 -62.23 12.96 -16.75
CA LYS A 3 -60.99 13.03 -15.92
C LYS A 3 -60.78 11.81 -15.00
N SER A 4 -59.61 11.16 -15.16
CA SER A 4 -58.77 10.42 -14.18
C SER A 4 -58.08 9.25 -14.92
N ILE A 5 -56.90 9.41 -15.55
CA ILE A 5 -55.53 9.48 -14.99
C ILE A 5 -55.24 8.39 -13.95
N ALA A 6 -54.52 7.36 -14.39
CA ALA A 6 -53.49 6.68 -13.61
C ALA A 6 -52.51 5.99 -14.57
N LEU A 7 -51.60 6.76 -15.18
CA LEU A 7 -50.39 6.20 -15.76
C LEU A 7 -49.48 5.81 -14.59
N LEU A 8 -49.40 4.52 -14.31
CA LEU A 8 -48.44 3.97 -13.36
C LEU A 8 -47.06 3.98 -14.04
N THR A 9 -46.33 5.08 -13.95
CA THR A 9 -44.95 5.17 -14.42
C THR A 9 -44.07 4.30 -13.53
N SER A 10 -43.68 3.14 -14.04
CA SER A 10 -42.64 2.29 -13.45
C SER A 10 -41.32 3.07 -13.41
N PHE A 11 -40.90 3.49 -12.23
CA PHE A 11 -39.60 4.10 -11.99
C PHE A 11 -38.60 2.98 -11.65
N LEU A 12 -37.94 2.43 -12.66
CA LEU A 12 -36.82 1.50 -12.49
C LEU A 12 -35.62 2.30 -11.99
N ILE A 13 -35.37 2.26 -10.68
CA ILE A 13 -34.12 2.71 -10.07
C ILE A 13 -33.05 1.70 -10.48
N SER A 14 -32.31 1.98 -11.55
CA SER A 14 -31.09 1.23 -11.87
C SER A 14 -30.03 1.59 -10.82
N SER A 15 -29.92 0.79 -9.76
CA SER A 15 -28.82 0.88 -8.82
C SER A 15 -27.53 0.47 -9.52
N ASN A 16 -26.66 1.45 -9.82
CA ASN A 16 -25.30 1.17 -10.25
C ASN A 16 -24.54 0.51 -9.09
N PHE A 17 -24.39 -0.81 -9.15
CA PHE A 17 -23.49 -1.52 -8.27
C PHE A 17 -22.06 -1.27 -8.76
N TYR A 18 -21.41 -0.24 -8.19
CA TYR A 18 -19.96 -0.13 -8.30
C TYR A 18 -19.36 -1.24 -7.44
N THR A 19 -18.87 -2.30 -8.07
CA THR A 19 -17.99 -3.26 -7.40
C THR A 19 -16.74 -2.51 -6.97
N ALA A 20 -16.57 -2.32 -5.67
CA ALA A 20 -15.32 -1.82 -5.11
C ALA A 20 -14.24 -2.89 -5.35
N ILE A 21 -13.40 -2.69 -6.36
CA ILE A 21 -12.20 -3.51 -6.52
C ILE A 21 -11.22 -3.04 -5.44
N ALA A 22 -10.82 -3.95 -4.55
CA ALA A 22 -9.78 -3.66 -3.57
C ALA A 22 -8.48 -3.32 -4.31
N GLN A 23 -7.88 -2.17 -3.99
CA GLN A 23 -6.57 -1.79 -4.53
C GLN A 23 -5.54 -2.85 -4.10
N PRO A 24 -4.70 -3.38 -5.02
CA PRO A 24 -3.59 -4.24 -4.64
C PRO A 24 -2.66 -3.51 -3.67
N THR A 25 -2.35 -4.13 -2.53
CA THR A 25 -1.46 -3.56 -1.50
C THR A 25 -0.11 -4.25 -1.48
N GLY A 26 0.92 -3.49 -1.12
CA GLY A 26 2.26 -4.03 -0.91
C GLY A 26 2.35 -4.94 0.31
N LYS A 27 3.47 -5.65 0.43
CA LYS A 27 3.76 -6.52 1.57
C LYS A 27 4.86 -5.93 2.42
N VAL A 28 4.77 -6.14 3.72
CA VAL A 28 5.81 -5.74 4.68
C VAL A 28 6.39 -6.98 5.35
N TYR A 29 7.70 -7.12 5.27
CA TYR A 29 8.47 -8.15 5.98
C TYR A 29 9.19 -7.49 7.16
N GLN A 30 8.67 -7.69 8.37
CA GLN A 30 9.18 -7.08 9.60
C GLN A 30 10.26 -7.92 10.28
N GLU A 31 11.08 -7.26 11.10
CA GLU A 31 12.05 -7.86 12.01
C GLU A 31 12.96 -8.92 11.37
N LYS A 32 13.31 -8.71 10.09
CA LYS A 32 14.32 -9.54 9.43
C LYS A 32 15.68 -9.18 9.98
N THR A 33 16.61 -10.13 9.98
CA THR A 33 17.96 -9.90 10.51
C THR A 33 19.01 -10.25 9.47
N THR A 34 20.11 -9.51 9.49
CA THR A 34 21.31 -9.81 8.70
C THR A 34 22.56 -9.63 9.56
N ARG A 35 23.59 -10.47 9.35
CA ARG A 35 24.85 -10.36 10.08
C ARG A 35 25.69 -9.23 9.49
N SER A 36 25.99 -8.21 10.29
CA SER A 36 26.93 -7.16 9.93
C SER A 36 28.35 -7.54 10.33
N SER A 37 29.26 -7.55 9.35
CA SER A 37 30.70 -7.71 9.59
C SER A 37 31.30 -6.48 10.26
N ILE A 38 30.85 -5.28 9.89
CA ILE A 38 31.34 -4.00 10.42
C ILE A 38 30.97 -3.83 11.90
N LEU A 39 29.72 -4.13 12.27
CA LEU A 39 29.22 -3.98 13.64
C LEU A 39 29.43 -5.24 14.50
N ASN A 40 29.91 -6.33 13.89
CA ASN A 40 30.06 -7.65 14.51
C ASN A 40 28.80 -8.16 15.26
N ARG A 41 27.61 -7.85 14.75
CA ARG A 41 26.32 -8.26 15.32
C ARG A 41 25.25 -8.42 14.24
N ASN A 42 24.13 -9.02 14.61
CA ASN A 42 22.94 -9.01 13.77
C ASN A 42 22.28 -7.63 13.81
N VAL A 43 21.86 -7.15 12.64
CA VAL A 43 21.11 -5.91 12.46
C VAL A 43 19.72 -6.27 11.99
N SER A 44 18.71 -5.77 12.70
CA SER A 44 17.31 -5.94 12.34
C SER A 44 16.89 -4.92 11.31
N TYR A 45 16.00 -5.28 10.39
CA TYR A 45 15.43 -4.39 9.40
C TYR A 45 13.99 -4.80 9.06
N THR A 46 13.22 -3.84 8.59
CA THR A 46 11.89 -4.05 8.00
C THR A 46 11.94 -3.67 6.52
N VAL A 47 11.23 -4.39 5.66
CA VAL A 47 11.17 -4.07 4.23
C VAL A 47 9.74 -4.08 3.70
N TYR A 48 9.37 -3.02 3.00
CA TYR A 48 8.16 -2.96 2.17
C TYR A 48 8.50 -3.33 0.73
N VAL A 49 7.68 -4.17 0.11
CA VAL A 49 7.72 -4.50 -1.32
C VAL A 49 6.38 -4.14 -1.97
N PRO A 50 6.39 -3.64 -3.23
CA PRO A 50 5.16 -3.22 -3.90
C PRO A 50 4.28 -4.43 -4.24
N ALA A 51 2.98 -4.17 -4.48
CA ALA A 51 1.96 -5.22 -4.66
C ALA A 51 2.29 -6.24 -5.76
N ASP A 52 2.99 -5.82 -6.83
CA ASP A 52 3.33 -6.64 -7.98
C ASP A 52 4.65 -7.41 -7.84
N TYR A 53 5.38 -7.25 -6.73
CA TYR A 53 6.75 -7.74 -6.53
C TYR A 53 6.93 -9.24 -6.82
N GLU A 54 6.00 -10.08 -6.37
CA GLU A 54 6.10 -11.56 -6.53
C GLU A 54 5.68 -12.04 -7.93
N THR A 55 5.03 -11.18 -8.71
CA THR A 55 4.41 -11.54 -10.01
C THR A 55 5.09 -10.86 -11.20
N SER A 56 5.89 -9.83 -10.94
CA SER A 56 6.58 -9.07 -11.98
C SER A 56 8.02 -9.56 -12.14
N GLU A 57 8.53 -9.50 -13.37
CA GLU A 57 9.95 -9.76 -13.66
C GLU A 57 10.79 -8.45 -13.66
N ARG A 58 10.17 -7.32 -13.31
CA ARG A 58 10.84 -6.02 -13.33
C ARG A 58 11.84 -5.88 -12.18
N SER A 59 12.88 -5.08 -12.40
CA SER A 59 13.69 -4.55 -11.32
C SER A 59 13.01 -3.34 -10.67
N TYR A 60 13.17 -3.22 -9.36
CA TYR A 60 12.61 -2.13 -8.56
C TYR A 60 13.71 -1.24 -8.00
N PRO A 61 13.56 0.09 -8.03
CA PRO A 61 14.44 0.97 -7.27
C PRO A 61 14.28 0.71 -5.77
N VAL A 62 15.37 0.94 -5.01
CA VAL A 62 15.41 0.71 -3.57
C VAL A 62 15.66 2.03 -2.85
N VAL A 63 14.82 2.32 -1.86
CA VAL A 63 15.00 3.44 -0.92
C VAL A 63 15.39 2.87 0.43
N TYR A 64 16.49 3.37 1.01
CA TYR A 64 16.84 3.14 2.40
C TYR A 64 16.32 4.30 3.25
N LEU A 65 15.27 4.04 4.03
CA LEU A 65 14.56 5.04 4.80
C LEU A 65 14.96 4.94 6.28
N LEU A 66 15.87 5.82 6.71
CA LEU A 66 16.40 5.82 8.07
C LEU A 66 15.43 6.46 9.07
N HIS A 67 15.39 5.93 10.29
CA HIS A 67 14.62 6.48 11.40
C HIS A 67 15.40 7.54 12.19
N GLY A 68 14.72 8.19 13.13
CA GLY A 68 15.30 9.23 13.99
C GLY A 68 16.08 8.67 15.18
N TYR A 69 16.61 9.58 16.01
CA TYR A 69 17.23 9.24 17.29
C TYR A 69 16.19 8.55 18.20
N THR A 70 16.60 7.51 18.93
CA THR A 70 15.79 6.64 19.81
C THR A 70 14.84 5.64 19.16
N ASP A 71 14.56 5.77 17.86
CA ASP A 71 13.74 4.83 17.11
C ASP A 71 14.52 3.57 16.68
N ASP A 72 13.81 2.61 16.07
CA ASP A 72 14.37 1.44 15.40
C ASP A 72 13.70 1.18 14.04
N ASN A 73 14.06 0.06 13.39
CA ASN A 73 13.56 -0.37 12.07
C ASN A 73 12.04 -0.46 11.93
N THR A 74 11.28 -0.42 13.03
CA THR A 74 9.81 -0.50 13.02
C THR A 74 9.13 0.87 12.98
N ALA A 75 9.85 1.95 13.30
CA ALA A 75 9.25 3.26 13.57
C ALA A 75 8.48 3.85 12.38
N TRP A 76 9.02 3.72 11.16
CA TRP A 76 8.35 4.18 9.95
C TRP A 76 7.08 3.40 9.61
N LEU A 77 6.99 2.14 10.03
CA LEU A 77 5.78 1.36 9.89
C LEU A 77 4.76 1.73 10.96
N GLN A 78 5.18 1.81 12.23
CA GLN A 78 4.28 2.01 13.37
C GLN A 78 3.77 3.45 13.47
N PHE A 79 4.66 4.44 13.31
CA PHE A 79 4.33 5.86 13.50
C PHE A 79 4.22 6.60 12.18
N GLY A 80 4.96 6.18 11.15
CA GLY A 80 4.96 6.80 9.83
C GLY A 80 3.90 6.26 8.87
N GLU A 81 3.29 5.11 9.15
CA GLU A 81 2.38 4.39 8.27
C GLU A 81 2.90 4.26 6.83
N ILE A 82 4.21 4.08 6.66
CA ILE A 82 4.88 4.24 5.37
C ILE A 82 4.31 3.29 4.29
N ASN A 83 3.88 2.10 4.67
CA ASN A 83 3.24 1.13 3.78
C ASN A 83 1.96 1.70 3.14
N ARG A 84 1.11 2.37 3.93
CA ARG A 84 -0.15 2.96 3.46
C ARG A 84 0.11 4.12 2.51
N TYR A 85 1.08 4.97 2.84
CA TYR A 85 1.45 6.11 1.99
C TYR A 85 2.14 5.66 0.70
N ALA A 86 3.02 4.66 0.77
CA ALA A 86 3.66 4.07 -0.42
C ALA A 86 2.61 3.46 -1.35
N ASP A 87 1.72 2.62 -0.83
CA ASP A 87 0.63 2.02 -1.63
C ASP A 87 -0.22 3.09 -2.31
N LYS A 88 -0.61 4.13 -1.57
CA LYS A 88 -1.39 5.25 -2.13
C LYS A 88 -0.61 6.01 -3.20
N ALA A 89 0.64 6.37 -2.95
CA ALA A 89 1.44 7.15 -3.89
C ALA A 89 1.76 6.36 -5.17
N ILE A 90 1.95 5.04 -5.06
CA ILE A 90 2.12 4.13 -6.20
C ILE A 90 0.81 4.03 -6.99
N ALA A 91 -0.32 3.82 -6.30
CA ALA A 91 -1.65 3.76 -6.89
C ALA A 91 -2.03 5.04 -7.66
N ASP A 92 -1.70 6.20 -7.08
CA ASP A 92 -1.94 7.51 -7.67
C ASP A 92 -0.90 7.86 -8.76
N GLY A 93 0.12 7.03 -8.98
CA GLY A 93 1.19 7.27 -9.96
C GLY A 93 2.15 8.40 -9.58
N THR A 94 2.13 8.86 -8.33
CA THR A 94 3.01 9.92 -7.82
C THR A 94 4.45 9.43 -7.66
N ILE A 95 4.64 8.17 -7.30
CA ILE A 95 5.94 7.49 -7.27
C ILE A 95 5.86 6.16 -8.03
N PRO A 96 6.96 5.67 -8.63
CA PRO A 96 6.97 4.34 -9.23
C PRO A 96 6.93 3.25 -8.13
N PRO A 97 6.47 2.02 -8.45
CA PRO A 97 6.65 0.86 -7.56
C PRO A 97 8.12 0.72 -7.14
N MET A 98 8.37 0.57 -5.85
CA MET A 98 9.73 0.55 -5.27
C MET A 98 9.79 -0.28 -3.99
N ILE A 99 11.00 -0.76 -3.68
CA ILE A 99 11.30 -1.43 -2.40
C ILE A 99 11.74 -0.36 -1.40
N ILE A 100 11.22 -0.42 -0.18
CA ILE A 100 11.62 0.49 0.90
C ILE A 100 12.21 -0.35 2.03
N VAL A 101 13.51 -0.19 2.27
CA VAL A 101 14.24 -0.84 3.36
C VAL A 101 14.35 0.14 4.53
N MET A 102 13.89 -0.28 5.70
CA MET A 102 13.96 0.46 6.95
C MET A 102 14.95 -0.28 7.87
N PRO A 103 16.20 0.16 7.97
CA PRO A 103 17.20 -0.41 8.87
C PRO A 103 17.01 0.06 10.32
#